data_AF-A0A0S8KN34-F1
#
_entry.id   AF-A0A0S8KN34-F1
#
_cell.length_a   1.000
_cell.length_b   1.000
_cell.length_c   1.000
_cell.angle_alpha   90.00
_cell.angle_beta   90.00
_cell.angle_gamma   90.00
#
_symmetry.space_group_name_H-M   'P 1'
#
loop_
_entity.id
_entity.type
_entity.pdbx_description
1 polymer ?
#
loop_
_entity_poly.entity_id
_entity_poly.type
_entity_poly.pdbx_seq_one_letter_code
_entity_poly.pdbx_strand_id
1 'polypeptide(L)'
;EQGFMPTVISTDLHTQSMNEAMKDMCNVLSKFMAIGMTLEEVISRATWIPAQVIHRPDLGHLSEGAEADIAVLNLREGDFGYVDVRRKKVTGSQKLEAELTLRAGRIMWDLNGISMDEFEGN
;
A
#
# COMPACT_ATOMS: atom_id res chain seq x y z
N GLU A 1 11.78 -4.25 23.37
CA GLU A 1 11.16 -4.97 22.24
C GLU A 1 12.20 -5.85 21.55
N GLN A 2 11.79 -6.97 20.97
CA GLN A 2 12.70 -7.96 20.37
C GLN A 2 13.08 -7.68 18.90
N GLY A 3 12.71 -6.52 18.33
CA GLY A 3 13.09 -6.12 16.96
C GLY A 3 12.60 -7.05 15.85
N PHE A 4 11.55 -7.84 16.10
CA PHE A 4 11.09 -8.88 15.18
C PHE A 4 9.99 -8.37 14.24
N MET A 5 10.41 -7.90 13.07
CA MET A 5 9.55 -7.30 12.04
C MET A 5 9.20 -8.29 10.90
N PRO A 6 7.96 -8.31 10.38
CA PRO A 6 7.50 -9.28 9.37
C PRO A 6 8.25 -9.16 8.04
N THR A 7 8.85 -10.23 7.54
CA THR A 7 9.58 -10.25 6.25
C THR A 7 8.74 -9.77 5.07
N VAL A 8 7.47 -10.19 4.99
CA VAL A 8 6.51 -9.78 3.96
C VAL A 8 5.25 -9.29 4.64
N ILE A 9 4.65 -8.23 4.10
CA ILE A 9 3.34 -7.73 4.52
C ILE A 9 2.31 -8.16 3.48
N SER A 10 1.19 -8.70 3.95
CA SER A 10 0.03 -9.04 3.13
C SER A 10 -1.25 -8.82 3.95
N THR A 11 -2.40 -8.88 3.29
CA THR A 11 -3.68 -8.51 3.90
C THR A 11 -4.55 -9.69 4.30
N ASP A 12 -4.30 -10.89 3.77
CA ASP A 12 -5.27 -11.99 3.78
C ASP A 12 -6.68 -11.50 3.35
N LEU A 13 -6.76 -10.87 2.17
CA LEU A 13 -7.97 -10.17 1.75
C LEU A 13 -9.06 -11.14 1.32
N HIS A 14 -10.21 -11.04 1.97
CA HIS A 14 -11.45 -11.72 1.61
C HIS A 14 -12.65 -10.88 2.10
N THR A 15 -13.87 -11.30 1.76
CA THR A 15 -15.12 -10.53 1.99
C THR A 15 -15.32 -10.07 3.44
N GLN A 16 -14.84 -10.84 4.41
CA GLN A 16 -14.91 -10.47 5.82
C GLN A 16 -13.74 -9.54 6.21
N SER A 17 -12.50 -9.89 5.89
CA SER A 17 -11.32 -9.11 6.33
C SER A 17 -11.28 -7.70 5.72
N MET A 18 -11.83 -7.52 4.51
CA MET A 18 -11.97 -6.21 3.86
C MET A 18 -12.94 -5.27 4.60
N ASN A 19 -13.94 -5.82 5.30
CA ASN A 19 -14.90 -5.02 6.07
C ASN A 19 -14.46 -4.84 7.54
N GLU A 20 -13.44 -5.58 7.99
CA GLU A 20 -12.96 -5.57 9.37
C GLU A 20 -11.59 -4.88 9.51
N ALA A 21 -10.57 -5.61 9.96
CA ALA A 21 -9.28 -5.06 10.36
C ALA A 21 -8.35 -4.74 9.18
N MET A 22 -8.51 -5.43 8.04
CA MET A 22 -7.52 -5.38 6.95
C MET A 22 -7.85 -4.30 5.92
N LYS A 23 -9.11 -4.20 5.48
CA LYS A 23 -9.59 -3.21 4.51
C LYS A 23 -8.94 -3.34 3.14
N ASP A 24 -7.71 -2.86 3.02
CA ASP A 24 -6.92 -2.84 1.81
C ASP A 24 -5.43 -2.83 2.16
N MET A 25 -4.57 -2.93 1.14
CA MET A 25 -3.12 -2.98 1.33
C MET A 25 -2.57 -1.68 1.93
N CYS A 26 -3.09 -0.50 1.53
CA CYS A 26 -2.64 0.79 2.05
C CYS A 26 -2.94 0.94 3.54
N ASN A 27 -4.10 0.49 4.00
CA ASN A 27 -4.50 0.47 5.40
C ASN A 27 -3.60 -0.48 6.23
N VAL A 28 -3.27 -1.65 5.69
CA VAL A 28 -2.35 -2.58 6.37
C VAL A 28 -0.94 -2.00 6.48
N LEU A 29 -0.41 -1.42 5.41
CA LEU A 29 0.92 -0.79 5.44
C LEU A 29 0.97 0.41 6.39
N SER A 30 -0.06 1.25 6.39
CA SER A 30 -0.18 2.38 7.32
C SER A 30 -0.21 1.91 8.78
N LYS A 31 -0.89 0.80 9.07
CA LYS A 31 -0.90 0.19 10.40
C LYS A 31 0.49 -0.28 10.83
N PHE A 32 1.28 -0.82 9.90
CA PHE A 32 2.67 -1.20 10.17
C PHE A 32 3.58 0.02 10.41
N MET A 33 3.34 1.12 9.70
CA MET A 33 4.00 2.39 10.01
C MET A 33 3.63 2.90 11.41
N ALA A 34 2.35 2.81 11.79
CA ALA A 34 1.88 3.23 13.11
C ALA A 34 2.47 2.42 14.29
N ILE A 35 3.03 1.22 14.03
CA ILE A 35 3.73 0.41 15.03
C ILE A 35 5.26 0.44 14.87
N GLY A 36 5.80 1.41 14.12
CA GLY A 36 7.22 1.75 14.12
C GLY A 36 8.02 1.35 12.88
N MET A 37 7.40 0.86 11.81
CA MET A 37 8.11 0.69 10.53
C MET A 37 8.24 2.01 9.78
N THR A 38 9.34 2.20 9.05
CA THR A 38 9.47 3.33 8.13
C THR A 38 8.66 3.11 6.84
N LEU A 39 8.46 4.18 6.07
CA LEU A 39 7.82 4.09 4.76
C LEU A 39 8.57 3.13 3.83
N GLU A 40 9.89 3.26 3.76
CA GLU A 40 10.75 2.43 2.91
C GLU A 40 10.65 0.95 3.28
N GLU A 41 10.58 0.65 4.58
CA GLU A 41 10.42 -0.72 5.07
C GLU A 41 9.09 -1.32 4.64
N VAL A 42 7.97 -0.61 4.83
CA VAL A 42 6.66 -1.14 4.45
C VAL A 42 6.54 -1.31 2.94
N ILE A 43 7.07 -0.37 2.15
CA ILE A 43 7.05 -0.48 0.68
C ILE A 43 7.89 -1.68 0.22
N SER A 44 9.11 -1.86 0.73
CA SER A 44 9.97 -2.99 0.37
C SER A 44 9.33 -4.34 0.72
N ARG A 45 8.70 -4.43 1.91
CA ARG A 45 7.98 -5.63 2.39
C ARG A 45 6.67 -5.92 1.66
N ALA A 46 6.20 -4.99 0.82
CA ALA A 46 5.00 -5.10 0.00
C ALA A 46 5.27 -5.23 -1.51
N THR A 47 6.53 -5.03 -1.95
CA THR A 47 6.90 -4.99 -3.38
C THR A 47 8.06 -5.93 -3.68
N TRP A 48 9.29 -5.48 -3.43
CA TRP A 48 10.50 -6.20 -3.80
C TRP A 48 10.67 -7.52 -3.05
N ILE A 49 10.50 -7.53 -1.73
CA ILE A 49 10.67 -8.75 -0.92
C ILE A 49 9.65 -9.84 -1.31
N PRO A 50 8.33 -9.59 -1.40
CA PRO A 50 7.40 -10.62 -1.84
C PRO A 50 7.68 -11.10 -3.27
N ALA A 51 8.10 -10.22 -4.19
CA ALA A 51 8.51 -10.60 -5.54
C ALA A 51 9.66 -11.63 -5.53
N GLN A 52 10.67 -11.42 -4.66
CA GLN A 52 11.75 -12.38 -4.45
C GLN A 52 11.24 -13.70 -3.86
N VAL A 53 10.36 -13.64 -2.85
CA VAL A 53 9.80 -14.84 -2.17
C VAL A 53 9.01 -15.73 -3.13
N ILE A 54 8.30 -15.16 -4.10
CA ILE A 54 7.53 -15.91 -5.10
C ILE A 54 8.31 -16.20 -6.39
N HIS A 55 9.61 -15.95 -6.41
CA HIS A 55 10.50 -16.16 -7.57
C HIS A 55 10.06 -15.38 -8.83
N ARG A 56 9.59 -14.14 -8.65
CA ARG A 56 9.27 -13.18 -9.71
C ARG A 56 10.15 -11.94 -9.61
N PRO A 57 11.47 -12.07 -9.81
CA PRO A 57 12.41 -10.95 -9.69
C PRO A 57 12.19 -9.87 -10.77
N ASP A 58 11.34 -10.15 -11.76
CA ASP A 58 10.86 -9.22 -12.77
C ASP A 58 9.78 -8.25 -12.26
N LEU A 59 9.28 -8.42 -11.02
CA LEU A 59 8.28 -7.57 -10.38
C LEU A 59 8.84 -6.80 -9.19
N GLY A 60 8.11 -5.78 -8.73
CA GLY A 60 8.34 -5.12 -7.45
C GLY A 60 9.51 -4.13 -7.41
N HIS A 61 10.00 -3.67 -8.57
CA HIS A 61 11.07 -2.68 -8.68
C HIS A 61 10.85 -1.73 -9.88
N LEU A 62 11.56 -0.59 -9.89
CA LEU A 62 11.46 0.46 -10.91
C LEU A 62 12.74 0.64 -11.75
N SER A 63 13.62 -0.37 -11.77
CA SER A 63 14.83 -0.40 -12.62
C SER A 63 14.50 -0.32 -14.12
N GLU A 64 15.44 0.19 -14.92
CA GLU A 64 15.30 0.21 -16.38
C GLU A 64 15.02 -1.19 -16.96
N GLY A 65 14.06 -1.27 -17.89
CA GLY A 65 13.64 -2.52 -18.52
C GLY A 65 12.56 -3.32 -17.77
N ALA A 66 12.18 -2.94 -16.55
CA ALA A 66 11.01 -3.53 -15.89
C ALA A 66 9.68 -3.12 -16.56
N GLU A 67 8.66 -3.96 -16.40
CA GLU A 67 7.30 -3.63 -16.77
C GLU A 67 6.78 -2.44 -15.91
N ALA A 68 6.05 -1.52 -16.54
CA ALA A 68 5.55 -0.31 -15.88
C ALA A 68 4.30 -0.59 -15.01
N ASP A 69 4.51 -1.40 -13.97
CA ASP A 69 3.57 -1.67 -12.88
C ASP A 69 3.87 -0.73 -11.71
N ILE A 70 3.08 0.34 -11.59
CA ILE A 70 3.37 1.47 -10.69
C ILE A 70 2.15 1.78 -9.83
N ALA A 71 2.36 1.91 -8.52
CA ALA A 71 1.39 2.50 -7.60
C ALA A 71 1.88 3.88 -7.15
N VAL A 72 1.09 4.91 -7.43
CA VAL A 72 1.30 6.26 -6.89
C VAL A 72 0.52 6.35 -5.59
N LEU A 73 1.24 6.56 -4.50
CA LEU A 73 0.66 6.64 -3.16
C LEU A 73 0.84 8.05 -2.60
N ASN A 74 -0.22 8.56 -1.99
CA ASN A 74 -0.19 9.77 -1.17
C ASN A 74 0.05 9.36 0.28
N LEU A 75 1.04 9.99 0.93
CA LEU A 75 1.30 9.83 2.35
C LEU A 75 0.63 10.99 3.09
N ARG A 76 -0.57 10.73 3.61
CA ARG A 76 -1.37 11.71 4.33
C ARG A 76 -0.92 11.82 5.77
N GLU A 77 -0.84 13.03 6.28
CA GLU A 77 -0.64 13.31 7.70
C GLU A 77 -1.98 13.61 8.39
N GLY A 78 -2.14 13.17 9.63
CA GLY A 78 -3.35 13.39 10.42
C GLY A 78 -3.59 12.33 11.49
N ASP A 79 -4.69 12.43 12.22
CA ASP A 79 -5.04 11.48 13.28
C ASP A 79 -5.82 10.28 12.74
N PHE A 80 -5.16 9.13 12.59
CA PHE A 80 -5.75 7.92 12.05
C PHE A 80 -5.86 6.81 13.09
N GLY A 81 -6.89 5.96 12.93
CA GLY A 81 -7.11 4.77 13.75
C GLY A 81 -7.12 3.50 12.91
N TYR A 82 -6.34 2.51 13.33
CA TYR A 82 -6.23 1.20 12.71
C TYR A 82 -6.71 0.11 13.66
N VAL A 83 -7.54 -0.80 13.17
CA VAL A 83 -8.07 -1.91 13.99
C VAL A 83 -7.24 -3.16 13.74
N ASP A 84 -6.79 -3.83 14.81
CA ASP A 84 -6.15 -5.15 14.71
C ASP A 84 -7.21 -6.29 14.71
N VAL A 85 -6.78 -7.52 14.47
CA VAL A 85 -7.66 -8.70 14.49
C VAL A 85 -8.25 -9.00 15.88
N ARG A 86 -7.67 -8.44 16.95
CA ARG A 86 -8.17 -8.54 18.33
C ARG A 86 -9.11 -7.39 18.68
N ARG A 87 -9.56 -6.61 17.68
CA ARG A 87 -10.42 -5.44 17.82
C ARG A 87 -9.83 -4.35 18.72
N LYS A 88 -8.51 -4.26 18.78
CA LYS A 88 -7.78 -3.17 19.43
C LYS A 88 -7.45 -2.08 18.42
N LYS A 89 -7.48 -0.83 18.89
CA LYS A 89 -7.13 0.34 18.10
C LYS A 89 -5.65 0.65 18.27
N VAL A 90 -4.96 0.82 17.15
CA VAL A 90 -3.65 1.47 17.04
C VAL A 90 -3.87 2.85 16.44
N THR A 91 -3.27 3.88 17.04
CA THR A 91 -3.29 5.24 16.49
C THR A 91 -2.02 5.48 15.68
N GLY A 92 -2.14 6.18 14.55
CA GLY A 92 -1.00 6.62 13.76
C GLY A 92 -1.21 8.02 13.22
N SER A 93 -0.10 8.71 12.95
CA SER A 93 -0.08 10.08 12.42
C SER A 93 -0.04 10.14 10.88
N GLN A 94 0.07 8.99 10.21
CA GLN A 94 0.27 8.90 8.77
C GLN A 94 -0.57 7.78 8.15
N LYS A 95 -1.14 8.01 6.96
CA LYS A 95 -1.92 7.04 6.19
C LYS A 95 -1.53 7.07 4.71
N LEU A 96 -1.26 5.91 4.14
CA LEU A 96 -1.13 5.72 2.70
C LEU A 96 -2.50 5.69 2.02
N GLU A 97 -2.61 6.33 0.87
CA GLU A 97 -3.79 6.35 0.01
C GLU A 97 -3.36 6.14 -1.45
N ALA A 98 -4.01 5.23 -2.16
CA ALA A 98 -3.69 4.95 -3.55
C ALA A 98 -4.34 6.00 -4.47
N GLU A 99 -3.52 6.83 -5.08
CA GLU A 99 -3.95 7.91 -5.99
C GLU A 99 -4.10 7.39 -7.43
N LEU A 100 -3.12 6.61 -7.90
CA LEU A 100 -3.07 6.11 -9.28
C LEU A 100 -2.43 4.72 -9.30
N THR A 101 -2.94 3.80 -10.10
CA THR A 101 -2.28 2.52 -10.38
C THR A 101 -2.15 2.32 -11.88
N LEU A 102 -0.92 2.04 -12.33
CA LEU A 102 -0.61 1.61 -13.67
C LEU A 102 -0.27 0.12 -13.68
N ARG A 103 -0.77 -0.59 -14.68
CA ARG A 103 -0.37 -1.96 -15.01
C ARG A 103 0.11 -2.01 -16.45
N ALA A 104 1.32 -2.49 -16.68
CA ALA A 104 1.97 -2.49 -17.99
C ALA A 104 1.83 -1.14 -18.72
N GLY A 105 2.00 -0.03 -17.99
CA GLY A 105 1.90 1.33 -18.51
C GLY A 105 0.48 1.85 -18.77
N ARG A 106 -0.57 1.09 -18.41
CA ARG A 106 -1.98 1.50 -18.55
C ARG A 106 -2.58 1.83 -17.20
N ILE A 107 -3.33 2.94 -17.14
CA ILE A 107 -4.03 3.35 -15.93
C ILE A 107 -5.18 2.37 -15.65
N MET A 108 -5.16 1.75 -14.48
CA MET A 108 -6.17 0.81 -14.00
C MET A 108 -7.01 1.36 -12.85
N TRP A 109 -6.47 2.36 -12.16
CA TRP A 109 -7.09 3.05 -11.04
C TRP A 109 -6.65 4.50 -11.06
N ASP A 110 -7.60 5.42 -10.93
CA ASP A 110 -7.35 6.85 -10.75
C ASP A 110 -8.39 7.37 -9.75
N LEU A 111 -7.95 7.62 -8.51
CA LEU A 111 -8.83 7.99 -7.41
C LEU A 111 -9.44 9.38 -7.63
N ASN A 112 -8.61 10.32 -8.09
CA ASN A 112 -8.93 11.75 -8.12
C ASN A 112 -8.96 12.31 -9.55
N GLY A 113 -8.88 11.46 -10.58
CA GLY A 113 -8.85 11.88 -11.97
C GLY A 113 -7.56 12.60 -12.36
N ILE A 114 -6.44 12.35 -11.68
CA ILE A 114 -5.19 13.11 -11.89
C ILE A 114 -4.59 12.88 -13.29
N SER A 115 -5.03 11.84 -13.99
CA SER A 115 -4.63 11.53 -15.36
C SER A 115 -5.59 12.10 -16.42
N MET A 116 -6.69 12.72 -15.99
CA MET A 116 -7.74 13.24 -16.88
C MET A 116 -7.56 14.73 -17.14
N ASP A 117 -8.03 15.18 -18.29
CA ASP A 117 -8.15 16.61 -18.58
C ASP A 117 -9.26 17.24 -17.72
N GLU A 118 -9.12 18.53 -17.43
CA GLU A 118 -10.14 19.32 -16.73
C GLU A 118 -11.46 19.35 -17.52
N PHE A 119 -12.58 19.33 -16.81
CA PHE A 119 -13.88 19.42 -17.44
C PHE A 119 -14.14 20.84 -17.95
N GLU A 120 -14.09 21.03 -19.27
CA GLU A 120 -14.56 22.25 -19.93
C GLU A 120 -16.08 22.17 -20.11
N GLY A 121 -16.83 22.76 -19.18
CA GLY A 121 -18.29 22.87 -19.27
C GLY A 121 -18.73 23.89 -20.32
N ASN A 122 -19.81 23.57 -21.04
CA ASN A 122 -20.54 24.52 -21.92
C ASN A 122 -21.42 25.48 -21.11
#